data_AF-A0A9W8CVN1-F1
#
_entry.id   AF-A0A9W8CVN1-F1
#
_cell.length_a   1.000
_cell.length_b   1.000
_cell.length_c   1.000
_cell.angle_alpha   90.00
_cell.angle_beta   90.00
_cell.angle_gamma   90.00
#
_symmetry.space_group_name_H-M   'P 1'
#
loop_
_entity.id
_entity.type
_entity.pdbx_description
1 polymer ?
#
loop_
_entity_poly.entity_id
_entity_poly.type
_entity_poly.pdbx_seq_one_letter_code
_entity_poly.pdbx_strand_id
1 'polypeptide(L)'
;MWSALTGGRSAVTCWFCHERTRLPRSAADADTKNDWHCSSCGNRNAFDAHGNLVDAWPEMYRETPLASRSRPAAHGELGAGAAFCPSCQRNQELVCQMLAAYLPDEDDPDYQSRFAQADEYARSLKRRYPLVCRKCQVRVDERLQQQAQWMYRRELGSALRRSENARSQPAHVLPSLRRRRA
;
A
#
# COMPACT_ATOMS: atom_id res chain seq x y z
N MET A 1 -11.33 -30.30 24.79
CA MET A 1 -12.53 -30.18 23.92
C MET A 1 -12.57 -28.78 23.33
N TRP A 2 -12.23 -28.62 22.06
CA TRP A 2 -12.38 -27.33 21.37
C TRP A 2 -13.73 -27.42 20.66
N SER A 3 -14.76 -26.85 21.27
CA SER A 3 -16.10 -26.82 20.70
C SER A 3 -16.08 -26.04 19.38
N ALA A 4 -16.45 -26.72 18.29
CA ALA A 4 -16.62 -26.11 16.99
C ALA A 4 -17.79 -25.12 17.05
N LEU A 5 -17.48 -23.83 17.20
CA LEU A 5 -18.46 -22.76 17.05
C LEU A 5 -18.75 -22.59 15.57
N THR A 6 -19.94 -23.00 15.16
CA THR A 6 -20.54 -22.81 13.83
C THR A 6 -20.93 -21.35 13.60
N GLY A 7 -19.95 -20.44 13.64
CA GLY A 7 -20.13 -19.02 13.34
C GLY A 7 -19.84 -18.73 11.87
N GLY A 8 -20.83 -18.24 11.11
CA GLY A 8 -20.67 -17.90 9.69
C GLY A 8 -19.52 -16.93 9.42
N ARG A 9 -18.72 -17.16 8.38
CA ARG A 9 -17.54 -16.35 8.03
C ARG A 9 -17.97 -15.00 7.44
N SER A 10 -17.38 -13.89 7.88
CA SER A 10 -17.62 -12.56 7.31
C SER A 10 -16.94 -12.40 5.96
N ALA A 11 -17.70 -12.15 4.90
CA ALA A 11 -17.14 -11.84 3.58
C ALA A 11 -16.74 -10.36 3.52
N VAL A 12 -15.50 -10.10 3.12
CA VAL A 12 -14.94 -8.75 2.90
C VAL A 12 -14.36 -8.68 1.49
N THR A 13 -14.25 -7.47 0.95
CA THR A 13 -13.62 -7.22 -0.36
C THR A 13 -12.42 -6.32 -0.13
N CYS A 14 -11.26 -6.71 -0.64
CA CYS A 14 -10.08 -5.87 -0.55
C CYS A 14 -10.27 -4.60 -1.39
N TRP A 15 -9.99 -3.43 -0.83
CA TRP A 15 -10.04 -2.16 -1.57
C TRP A 15 -8.98 -2.10 -2.68
N PHE A 16 -7.80 -2.71 -2.45
CA PHE A 16 -6.66 -2.63 -3.37
C PHE A 16 -6.72 -3.61 -4.54
N CYS A 17 -7.13 -4.85 -4.31
CA CYS A 17 -7.13 -5.90 -5.34
C CYS A 17 -8.52 -6.42 -5.70
N HIS A 18 -9.57 -5.91 -5.04
CA HIS A 18 -10.97 -6.29 -5.23
C HIS A 18 -11.29 -7.79 -5.05
N GLU A 19 -10.36 -8.56 -4.52
CA GLU A 19 -10.58 -9.98 -4.22
C GLU A 19 -11.50 -10.11 -2.99
N ARG A 20 -12.48 -11.02 -3.10
CA ARG A 20 -13.39 -11.32 -1.99
C ARG A 20 -12.78 -12.40 -1.10
N THR A 21 -12.47 -12.04 0.13
CA THR A 21 -11.93 -12.97 1.13
C THR A 21 -12.93 -13.16 2.26
N ARG A 22 -12.83 -14.30 2.96
CA ARG A 22 -13.60 -14.57 4.17
C ARG A 22 -12.67 -14.52 5.37
N LEU A 23 -12.93 -13.62 6.30
CA LEU A 23 -12.15 -13.52 7.53
C LEU A 23 -12.55 -14.66 8.49
N PRO A 24 -11.59 -15.25 9.23
CA PRO A 24 -11.92 -16.10 10.38
C PRO A 24 -12.70 -15.29 11.41
N ARG A 25 -13.57 -15.94 12.18
CA ARG A 25 -14.33 -15.31 13.27
C ARG A 25 -13.86 -15.86 14.61
N SER A 26 -13.40 -14.96 15.46
CA SER A 26 -13.22 -15.06 16.90
C SER A 26 -14.17 -14.06 17.58
N ALA A 27 -14.49 -14.27 18.85
CA ALA A 27 -15.38 -13.37 19.60
C ALA A 27 -14.82 -11.94 19.79
N ALA A 28 -13.52 -11.73 19.52
CA ALA A 28 -12.86 -10.44 19.53
C ALA A 28 -12.92 -9.70 18.17
N ASP A 29 -13.51 -10.29 17.13
CA ASP A 29 -13.30 -9.91 15.73
C ASP A 29 -14.39 -8.98 15.14
N ALA A 30 -15.14 -8.24 15.96
CA ALA A 30 -16.11 -7.27 15.45
C ALA A 30 -15.41 -6.17 14.62
N ASP A 31 -14.17 -5.81 15.00
CA ASP A 31 -13.37 -4.77 14.37
C ASP A 31 -12.54 -5.26 13.17
N THR A 32 -12.38 -6.57 13.00
CA THR A 32 -11.54 -7.15 11.93
C THR A 32 -12.10 -6.90 10.53
N LYS A 33 -13.38 -6.53 10.38
CA LYS A 33 -13.92 -6.14 9.06
C LYS A 33 -13.38 -4.80 8.58
N ASN A 34 -13.11 -3.90 9.52
CA ASN A 34 -12.60 -2.56 9.25
C ASN A 34 -11.09 -2.51 9.32
N ASP A 35 -10.43 -3.52 9.89
CA ASP A 35 -8.97 -3.64 9.90
C ASP A 35 -8.51 -5.08 9.66
N TRP A 36 -7.98 -5.36 8.47
CA TRP A 36 -7.47 -6.70 8.12
C TRP A 36 -6.41 -6.68 7.02
N HIS A 37 -5.54 -7.69 7.03
CA HIS A 37 -4.59 -7.92 5.94
C HIS A 37 -5.18 -8.84 4.85
N CYS A 38 -5.08 -8.41 3.59
CA CYS A 38 -5.51 -9.22 2.48
C CYS A 38 -4.58 -10.41 2.24
N SER A 39 -5.11 -11.63 2.26
CA SER A 39 -4.33 -12.85 1.98
C SER A 39 -3.84 -12.94 0.53
N SER A 40 -4.45 -12.21 -0.41
CA SER A 40 -4.08 -12.22 -1.82
C SER A 40 -2.96 -11.23 -2.13
N CYS A 41 -3.05 -10.00 -1.63
CA CYS A 41 -2.09 -8.94 -1.96
C CYS A 41 -1.25 -8.42 -0.79
N GLY A 42 -1.48 -8.90 0.44
CA GLY A 42 -0.76 -8.51 1.66
C GLY A 42 -1.15 -7.14 2.25
N ASN A 43 -1.81 -6.28 1.47
CA ASN A 43 -2.17 -4.94 1.92
C ASN A 43 -3.15 -4.96 3.10
N ARG A 44 -2.92 -4.08 4.07
CA ARG A 44 -3.84 -3.81 5.18
C ARG A 44 -4.99 -2.95 4.66
N ASN A 45 -6.21 -3.41 4.87
CA ASN A 45 -7.43 -2.68 4.61
C ASN A 45 -7.91 -2.15 5.96
N ALA A 46 -7.66 -0.86 6.21
CA ALA A 46 -8.08 -0.17 7.41
C ALA A 46 -9.11 0.90 7.03
N PHE A 47 -10.27 0.91 7.68
CA PHE A 47 -11.38 1.83 7.40
C PHE A 47 -11.79 2.57 8.66
N ASP A 48 -12.11 3.85 8.51
CA ASP A 48 -12.65 4.67 9.60
C ASP A 48 -14.14 4.35 9.86
N ALA A 49 -14.73 5.01 10.86
CA ALA A 49 -16.15 4.86 11.19
C ALA A 49 -17.11 5.26 10.04
N HIS A 50 -16.63 6.03 9.06
CA HIS A 50 -17.39 6.45 7.88
C HIS A 50 -17.19 5.48 6.69
N GLY A 51 -16.35 4.46 6.84
CA GLY A 51 -16.02 3.50 5.79
C GLY A 51 -14.98 3.99 4.78
N ASN A 52 -14.27 5.07 5.07
CA ASN A 52 -13.17 5.57 4.24
C ASN A 52 -11.88 4.84 4.58
N LEU A 53 -11.02 4.62 3.59
CA LEU A 53 -9.70 4.02 3.80
C LEU A 53 -8.84 4.95 4.67
N VAL A 54 -8.30 4.42 5.76
CA VAL A 54 -7.34 5.14 6.61
C VAL A 54 -5.99 5.14 5.92
N ASP A 55 -5.59 6.30 5.41
CA ASP A 55 -4.34 6.54 4.68
C ASP A 55 -3.24 7.18 5.55
N ALA A 56 -3.61 7.72 6.73
CA ALA A 56 -2.69 8.30 7.69
C ALA A 56 -2.93 7.78 9.12
N TRP A 57 -1.83 7.50 9.82
CA TRP A 57 -1.85 7.05 11.22
C TRP A 57 -1.16 8.11 12.10
N PRO A 58 -1.62 8.35 13.34
CA PRO A 58 -0.96 9.28 14.27
C PRO A 58 0.53 8.99 14.45
N GLU A 59 0.91 7.72 14.42
CA GLU A 59 2.30 7.25 14.50
C GLU A 59 3.17 7.78 13.34
N MET A 60 2.60 8.07 12.18
CA MET A 60 3.34 8.59 11.01
C MET A 60 3.84 10.02 11.21
N TYR A 61 3.21 10.78 12.10
CA TYR A 61 3.55 12.16 12.42
C TYR A 61 4.43 12.29 13.67
N ARG A 62 4.71 11.17 14.37
CA ARG A 62 5.63 11.21 15.50
C ARG A 62 7.04 11.37 14.99
N GLU A 63 7.69 12.47 15.39
CA GLU A 63 9.10 12.70 15.12
C GLU A 63 9.95 11.64 15.81
N THR A 64 10.32 10.60 15.06
CA THR A 64 11.36 9.68 15.46
C THR A 64 12.69 10.21 14.94
N PRO A 65 13.71 10.39 15.81
CA PRO A 65 15.04 10.81 15.38
C PRO A 65 15.52 9.93 14.23
N LEU A 66 16.13 10.53 13.20
CA LEU A 66 16.58 9.78 12.01
C LEU A 66 17.52 8.62 12.38
N ALA A 67 18.30 8.76 13.46
CA ALA A 67 19.16 7.72 14.01
C ALA A 67 18.40 6.52 14.62
N SER A 68 17.15 6.72 15.04
CA SER A 68 16.24 5.70 15.59
C SER A 68 15.30 5.13 14.54
N ARG A 69 15.30 5.66 13.31
CA ARG A 69 14.67 4.99 12.17
C ARG A 69 15.55 3.78 11.85
N SER A 70 15.26 2.66 12.50
CA SER A 70 15.65 1.34 12.00
C SER A 70 15.41 1.36 10.50
N ARG A 71 16.46 1.06 9.70
CA ARG A 71 16.30 0.77 8.26
C ARG A 71 14.98 0.04 8.13
N PRO A 72 14.02 0.51 7.30
CA PRO A 72 12.70 -0.11 7.21
C PRO A 72 12.95 -1.61 7.17
N ALA A 73 12.52 -2.31 8.22
CA ALA A 73 12.75 -3.73 8.34
C ALA A 73 12.28 -4.28 7.02
N ALA A 74 13.20 -4.88 6.25
CA ALA A 74 12.96 -5.28 4.87
C ALA A 74 11.57 -5.89 4.84
N HIS A 75 10.61 -5.20 4.21
CA HIS A 75 9.22 -5.61 4.20
C HIS A 75 9.17 -6.95 3.48
N GLY A 76 9.26 -8.03 4.25
CA GLY A 76 9.45 -9.38 3.75
C GLY A 76 10.76 -9.55 2.97
N GLU A 77 11.36 -10.72 3.14
CA GLU A 77 12.24 -11.28 2.14
C GLU A 77 11.44 -11.50 0.84
N LEU A 78 11.24 -10.45 0.05
CA LEU A 78 11.11 -10.61 -1.38
C LEU A 78 12.51 -10.96 -1.87
N GLY A 79 12.81 -12.25 -1.87
CA GLY A 79 14.08 -12.81 -2.32
C GLY A 79 14.55 -12.18 -3.63
N ALA A 80 15.88 -12.10 -3.75
CA ALA A 80 16.71 -11.57 -4.84
C ALA A 80 17.23 -10.13 -4.67
N GLY A 81 18.45 -10.04 -4.11
CA GLY A 81 19.48 -9.02 -4.37
C GLY A 81 19.07 -7.55 -4.27
N ALA A 82 19.60 -6.83 -3.27
CA ALA A 82 19.42 -5.39 -3.06
C ALA A 82 19.43 -4.60 -4.39
N ALA A 83 18.31 -3.97 -4.77
CA ALA A 83 18.12 -3.29 -6.06
C ALA A 83 19.19 -2.21 -6.34
N PHE A 84 19.73 -1.62 -5.28
CA PHE A 84 20.77 -0.59 -5.33
C PHE A 84 22.10 -1.11 -4.79
N CYS A 85 23.22 -0.63 -5.34
CA CYS A 85 24.55 -0.90 -4.78
C CYS A 85 24.76 -0.11 -3.48
N PRO A 86 25.73 -0.49 -2.63
CA PRO A 86 25.98 0.20 -1.35
C PRO A 86 26.27 1.70 -1.48
N SER A 87 26.86 2.14 -2.59
CA SER A 87 27.09 3.57 -2.85
C SER A 87 25.78 4.31 -3.14
N CYS A 88 24.86 3.73 -3.92
CA CYS A 88 23.57 4.34 -4.20
C CYS A 88 22.71 4.40 -2.93
N GLN A 89 22.74 3.34 -2.10
CA GLN A 89 22.05 3.33 -0.81
C GLN A 89 22.54 4.47 0.11
N ARG A 90 23.86 4.62 0.28
CA ARG A 90 24.44 5.71 1.06
C ARG A 90 24.09 7.10 0.50
N ASN A 91 24.11 7.27 -0.82
CA ASN A 91 23.70 8.53 -1.45
C ASN A 91 22.22 8.84 -1.18
N GLN A 92 21.34 7.83 -1.25
CA GLN A 92 19.92 8.01 -0.93
C GLN A 92 19.73 8.44 0.52
N GLU A 93 20.39 7.77 1.47
CA GLU A 93 20.35 8.14 2.90
C GLU A 93 20.85 9.57 3.14
N LEU A 94 21.99 9.94 2.54
CA LEU A 94 22.58 11.27 2.65
C LEU A 94 21.64 12.36 2.11
N VAL A 95 21.08 12.15 0.92
CA VAL A 95 20.17 13.13 0.30
C VAL A 95 18.90 13.27 1.13
N CYS A 96 18.34 12.17 1.65
CA CYS A 96 17.19 12.23 2.55
C CYS A 96 17.51 13.02 3.83
N GLN A 97 18.66 12.79 4.46
CA GLN A 97 19.10 13.54 5.64
C GLN A 97 19.23 15.04 5.34
N MET A 98 19.89 15.38 4.23
CA MET A 98 20.11 16.76 3.82
C MET A 98 18.82 17.50 3.45
N LEU A 99 17.83 16.80 2.86
CA LEU A 99 16.53 17.36 2.55
C LEU A 99 15.68 17.54 3.81
N ALA A 100 15.69 16.56 4.71
CA ALA A 100 14.95 16.63 5.96
C ALA A 100 15.43 17.78 6.86
N ALA A 101 16.74 18.05 6.87
CA ALA A 101 17.33 19.14 7.65
C ALA A 101 17.38 20.49 6.91
N TYR A 102 16.78 20.60 5.71
CA TYR A 102 16.94 21.79 4.88
C TYR A 102 16.06 22.96 5.34
N LEU A 103 14.80 22.71 5.67
CA LEU A 103 13.89 23.76 6.12
C LEU A 103 14.05 23.95 7.63
N PRO A 104 14.29 25.20 8.10
CA PRO A 104 14.21 25.52 9.52
C PRO A 104 12.74 25.53 9.98
N ASP A 105 12.51 25.88 11.25
CA ASP A 105 11.16 26.10 11.78
C ASP A 105 10.46 27.27 11.06
N GLU A 106 9.12 27.25 11.02
CA GLU A 106 8.32 28.23 10.26
C GLU A 106 8.47 29.68 10.77
N ASP A 107 8.83 29.85 12.04
CA ASP A 107 9.09 31.14 12.68
C ASP A 107 10.48 31.71 12.36
N ASP A 108 11.37 30.93 11.73
CA ASP A 108 12.72 31.37 11.37
C ASP A 108 12.68 32.36 10.20
N PRO A 109 13.39 33.51 10.27
CA PRO A 109 13.42 34.49 9.19
C PRO A 109 13.93 33.94 7.85
N ASP A 110 14.77 32.90 7.86
CA ASP A 110 15.31 32.27 6.66
C ASP A 110 14.33 31.25 6.03
N TYR A 111 13.24 30.87 6.72
CA TYR A 111 12.30 29.85 6.26
C TYR A 111 11.78 30.15 4.86
N GLN A 112 11.23 31.36 4.65
CA GLN A 112 10.61 31.73 3.38
C GLN A 112 11.60 31.73 2.21
N SER A 113 12.82 32.21 2.46
CA SER A 113 13.90 32.21 1.46
C SER A 113 14.33 30.79 1.10
N ARG A 114 14.51 29.93 2.10
CA ARG A 114 14.87 28.52 1.89
C ARG A 114 13.74 27.74 1.21
N PHE A 115 12.50 27.96 1.61
CA PHE A 115 11.33 27.34 0.99
C PHE A 115 11.27 27.65 -0.51
N ALA A 116 11.47 28.91 -0.90
CA ALA A 116 11.52 29.31 -2.31
C ALA A 116 12.68 28.63 -3.09
N GLN A 117 13.76 28.27 -2.42
CA GLN A 117 14.95 27.64 -3.02
C GLN A 117 14.97 26.10 -2.86
N ALA A 118 13.99 25.50 -2.19
CA ALA A 118 14.01 24.08 -1.82
C ALA A 118 14.15 23.14 -3.03
N ASP A 119 13.45 23.44 -4.12
CA ASP A 119 13.54 22.65 -5.35
C ASP A 119 14.92 22.74 -6.01
N GLU A 120 15.54 23.91 -5.99
CA GLU A 120 16.88 24.11 -6.53
C GLU A 120 17.93 23.40 -5.68
N TYR A 121 17.79 23.50 -4.36
CA TYR A 121 18.63 22.76 -3.44
C TYR A 121 18.50 21.24 -3.66
N ALA A 122 17.28 20.71 -3.78
CA ALA A 122 17.03 19.30 -4.06
C ALA A 122 17.64 18.85 -5.39
N ARG A 123 17.51 19.67 -6.45
CA ARG A 123 18.18 19.43 -7.74
C ARG A 123 19.70 19.45 -7.59
N SER A 124 20.27 20.37 -6.80
CA SER A 124 21.71 20.43 -6.52
C SER A 124 22.23 19.16 -5.84
N LEU A 125 21.46 18.61 -4.89
CA LEU A 125 21.80 17.38 -4.19
C LEU A 125 21.77 16.18 -5.13
N LYS A 126 20.71 16.03 -5.94
CA LYS A 126 20.59 14.94 -6.92
C LYS A 126 21.69 14.97 -7.99
N ARG A 127 22.20 16.16 -8.35
CA ARG A 127 23.35 16.30 -9.27
C ARG A 127 24.66 15.86 -8.62
N ARG A 128 24.92 16.25 -7.37
CA ARG A 128 26.16 15.92 -6.63
C ARG A 128 26.20 14.47 -6.14
N TYR A 129 25.06 13.96 -5.71
CA TYR A 129 24.88 12.63 -5.16
C TYR A 129 23.79 11.88 -5.94
N PRO A 130 24.13 11.28 -7.09
CA PRO A 130 23.17 10.50 -7.85
C PRO A 130 22.55 9.40 -6.99
N LEU A 131 21.22 9.39 -6.92
CA LEU A 131 20.45 8.42 -6.12
C LEU A 131 20.55 7.01 -6.70
N VAL A 132 20.74 6.91 -8.02
CA VAL A 132 20.80 5.66 -8.76
C VAL A 132 21.88 5.77 -9.84
N CYS A 133 22.84 4.84 -9.86
CA CYS A 133 23.82 4.75 -10.94
C CYS A 133 23.25 3.96 -12.12
N ARG A 134 23.83 4.09 -13.32
CA ARG A 134 23.35 3.42 -14.55
C ARG A 134 23.16 1.90 -14.37
N LYS A 135 24.05 1.22 -13.64
CA LYS A 135 23.94 -0.22 -13.36
C LYS A 135 22.74 -0.56 -12.48
N CYS A 136 22.47 0.27 -11.46
CA CYS A 136 21.30 0.06 -10.60
C CYS A 136 20.01 0.44 -11.32
N GLN A 137 20.05 1.42 -12.22
CA GLN A 137 18.88 1.85 -12.99
C GLN A 137 18.30 0.69 -13.80
N VAL A 138 19.15 -0.04 -14.55
CA VAL A 138 18.72 -1.22 -15.32
C VAL A 138 18.02 -2.25 -14.43
N ARG A 139 18.60 -2.56 -13.27
CA ARG A 139 18.02 -3.53 -12.31
C ARG A 139 16.68 -3.07 -11.75
N VAL A 140 16.54 -1.77 -11.48
CA VAL A 140 15.28 -1.18 -11.01
C VAL A 140 14.22 -1.27 -12.12
N ASP A 141 14.58 -0.90 -13.35
CA ASP A 141 13.66 -0.93 -14.49
C ASP A 141 13.17 -2.36 -14.78
N GLU A 142 14.07 -3.34 -14.77
CA GLU A 142 13.72 -4.77 -14.89
C GLU A 142 12.76 -5.20 -13.78
N ARG A 143 13.02 -4.79 -12.54
CA ARG A 143 12.15 -5.15 -11.40
C ARG A 143 10.77 -4.51 -11.52
N LEU A 144 10.70 -3.24 -11.92
CA LEU A 144 9.45 -2.52 -12.16
C LEU A 144 8.66 -3.18 -13.29
N GLN A 145 9.31 -3.56 -14.38
CA GLN A 145 8.67 -4.26 -15.50
C GLN A 145 8.11 -5.62 -15.06
N GLN A 146 8.88 -6.42 -14.31
CA GLN A 146 8.40 -7.70 -13.77
C GLN A 146 7.18 -7.52 -12.87
N GLN A 147 7.21 -6.52 -11.98
CA GLN A 147 6.10 -6.21 -11.09
C GLN A 147 4.87 -5.73 -11.88
N ALA A 148 5.04 -4.86 -12.87
CA ALA A 148 3.96 -4.39 -13.73
C ALA A 148 3.32 -5.54 -14.51
N GLN A 149 4.12 -6.44 -15.08
CA GLN A 149 3.62 -7.63 -15.78
C GLN A 149 2.87 -8.57 -14.83
N TRP A 150 3.38 -8.78 -13.61
CA TRP A 150 2.69 -9.59 -12.61
C TRP A 150 1.34 -8.98 -12.22
N MET A 151 1.30 -7.67 -11.95
CA MET A 151 0.06 -6.94 -11.67
C MET A 151 -0.93 -7.05 -12.82
N TYR A 152 -0.49 -6.80 -14.05
CA TYR A 152 -1.34 -6.91 -15.25
C TYR A 152 -1.95 -8.30 -15.39
N ARG A 153 -1.13 -9.36 -15.29
CA ARG A 153 -1.61 -10.75 -15.34
C ARG A 153 -2.61 -11.05 -14.23
N ARG A 154 -2.36 -10.53 -13.02
CA ARG A 154 -3.26 -10.72 -11.87
C ARG A 154 -4.60 -10.04 -12.08
N GLU A 155 -4.59 -8.78 -12.53
CA GLU A 155 -5.81 -8.01 -12.77
C GLU A 155 -6.64 -8.61 -13.91
N LEU A 156 -6.00 -9.01 -15.01
CA LEU A 156 -6.67 -9.72 -16.10
C LEU A 156 -7.31 -11.02 -15.61
N GLY A 157 -6.56 -11.84 -14.85
CA GLY A 157 -7.08 -13.09 -14.28
C GLY A 157 -8.26 -12.84 -13.31
N SER A 158 -8.19 -11.78 -12.52
CA SER A 158 -9.28 -11.37 -11.63
C SER A 158 -10.51 -10.93 -12.43
N ALA A 159 -10.34 -10.13 -13.50
CA ALA A 159 -11.41 -9.70 -14.38
C ALA A 159 -12.11 -10.88 -15.08
N LEU A 160 -11.34 -11.85 -15.58
CA LEU A 160 -11.89 -13.06 -16.20
C LEU A 160 -12.73 -13.87 -15.20
N ARG A 161 -12.23 -14.13 -13.99
CA ARG A 161 -12.99 -14.82 -12.93
C ARG A 161 -14.28 -14.09 -12.57
N ARG A 162 -14.27 -12.75 -12.49
CA ARG A 162 -15.49 -11.95 -12.26
C ARG A 162 -16.51 -12.17 -13.37
N SER A 163 -16.06 -12.20 -14.63
CA SER A 163 -16.94 -12.44 -15.78
C SER A 163 -17.55 -13.84 -15.79
N GLU A 164 -16.77 -14.87 -15.45
CA GLU A 164 -17.24 -16.26 -15.33
C GLU A 164 -18.26 -16.40 -14.21
N ASN A 165 -17.99 -15.82 -13.05
CA ASN A 165 -18.90 -15.83 -11.91
C ASN A 165 -20.22 -15.10 -12.23
N ALA A 166 -20.16 -13.97 -12.95
CA ALA A 166 -21.36 -13.26 -13.39
C ALA A 166 -22.20 -14.09 -14.39
N ARG A 167 -21.54 -14.83 -15.30
CA ARG A 167 -22.22 -15.74 -16.23
C ARG A 167 -22.83 -16.98 -15.55
N SER A 168 -22.21 -17.44 -14.47
CA SER A 168 -22.61 -18.65 -13.74
C SER A 168 -23.76 -18.40 -12.76
N GLN A 169 -24.07 -17.14 -12.45
CA GLN A 169 -25.22 -16.76 -11.64
C GLN A 169 -26.50 -16.85 -12.49
N PRO A 170 -27.54 -17.58 -12.03
CA PRO A 170 -28.82 -17.62 -12.74
C PRO A 170 -29.40 -16.21 -12.81
N ALA A 171 -30.06 -15.88 -13.93
CA ALA A 171 -30.74 -14.60 -14.10
C ALA A 171 -31.65 -14.34 -12.89
N HIS A 172 -31.48 -13.19 -12.24
CA HIS A 172 -32.35 -12.77 -11.16
C HIS A 172 -33.75 -12.56 -11.73
N VAL A 173 -34.61 -13.58 -11.65
CA VAL A 173 -36.01 -13.47 -12.06
C VAL A 173 -36.67 -12.48 -11.10
N LEU A 174 -36.91 -11.25 -11.57
CA LEU A 174 -37.73 -10.29 -10.84
C LEU A 174 -39.08 -10.96 -10.56
N PRO A 175 -39.61 -10.92 -9.32
CA PRO A 175 -40.90 -11.51 -9.03
C PRO A 175 -41.94 -10.88 -9.96
N SER A 176 -42.56 -11.70 -10.82
CA SER A 176 -43.68 -11.24 -11.64
C SER A 176 -44.76 -10.74 -10.71
N LEU A 177 -45.07 -9.45 -10.75
CA LEU A 177 -46.21 -8.88 -10.05
C LEU A 177 -47.47 -9.58 -10.57
N ARG A 178 -47.98 -10.56 -9.80
CA ARG A 178 -49.28 -11.18 -10.08
C ARG A 178 -50.31 -10.06 -9.97
N ARG A 179 -50.84 -9.61 -11.11
CA ARG A 179 -52.05 -8.79 -11.15
C ARG A 179 -53.16 -9.59 -10.45
N ARG A 180 -53.57 -9.16 -9.26
CA ARG A 180 -54.78 -9.64 -8.62
C ARG A 180 -55.93 -9.27 -9.54
N ARG A 181 -56.64 -10.26 -10.09
CA ARG A 181 -57.94 -10.04 -10.70
C ARG A 181 -58.93 -9.76 -9.57
N ALA A 182 -59.69 -8.67 -9.73
CA ALA A 182 -60.80 -8.28 -8.88
C ALA A 182 -61.96 -9.27 -9.00
#